data_AF-A0A434RZN3-F1
#
_entry.id   AF-A0A434RZN3-F1
#
_cell.length_a   1.000
_cell.length_b   1.000
_cell.length_c   1.000
_cell.angle_alpha   90.00
_cell.angle_beta   90.00
_cell.angle_gamma   90.00
#
_symmetry.space_group_name_H-M   'P 1'
#
loop_
_entity.id
_entity.type
_entity.pdbx_description
1 polymer ?
#
loop_
_entity_poly.entity_id
_entity_poly.type
_entity_poly.pdbx_seq_one_letter_code
_entity_poly.pdbx_strand_id
1 'polypeptide(L)'
;MRVVTQFGFDADKFIAWADGLAVSGADLPIHLGVAGPAKITTLLKYAALCGVGNSLNFLKKRSASLAALATSHSPESFVGPIEHHLRAKPESAIAQLHVFPFGGIKNTARWLYERGSWQDLEADDRSSIA
;
A
#
# COMPACT_ATOMS: atom_id res chain seq x y z
N MET A 1 6.63 13.36 14.29
CA MET A 1 5.33 13.38 13.58
C MET A 1 5.49 12.69 12.24
N ARG A 2 4.40 12.34 11.53
CA ARG A 2 4.46 11.70 10.21
C ARG A 2 3.27 12.11 9.34
N VAL A 3 3.41 12.00 8.03
CA VAL A 3 2.30 12.11 7.07
C VAL A 3 1.85 10.71 6.70
N VAL A 4 0.54 10.46 6.74
CA VAL A 4 -0.05 9.20 6.24
C VAL A 4 -0.98 9.56 5.09
N THR A 5 -0.75 8.99 3.92
CA THR A 5 -1.61 9.26 2.76
C THR A 5 -2.88 8.41 2.79
N GLN A 6 -3.89 8.85 2.05
CA GLN A 6 -5.02 7.98 1.73
C GLN A 6 -4.56 6.87 0.77
N PHE A 7 -5.32 5.77 0.66
CA PHE A 7 -4.96 4.73 -0.31
C PHE A 7 -5.15 5.17 -1.77
N GLY A 8 -4.43 4.52 -2.67
CA GLY A 8 -4.56 4.71 -4.11
C GLY A 8 -4.30 3.43 -4.89
N PHE A 9 -4.24 3.59 -6.20
CA PHE A 9 -4.03 2.53 -7.20
C PHE A 9 -2.87 2.86 -8.13
N ASP A 10 -2.35 4.09 -8.10
CA ASP A 10 -1.34 4.62 -9.01
C ASP A 10 -0.06 4.92 -8.21
N ALA A 11 0.83 3.92 -8.12
CA ALA A 11 2.04 4.00 -7.29
C ALA A 11 2.99 5.09 -7.77
N ASP A 12 3.15 5.25 -9.08
CA ASP A 12 4.07 6.21 -9.68
C ASP A 12 3.70 7.65 -9.28
N LYS A 13 2.40 7.98 -9.21
CA LYS A 13 1.96 9.29 -8.73
C LYS A 13 2.22 9.52 -7.25
N PHE A 14 2.10 8.47 -6.42
CA PHE A 14 2.40 8.57 -4.99
C PHE A 14 3.89 8.78 -4.76
N ILE A 15 4.73 8.06 -5.50
CA ILE A 15 6.18 8.21 -5.50
C ILE A 15 6.57 9.64 -5.93
N ALA A 16 6.05 10.11 -7.07
CA ALA A 16 6.34 11.45 -7.58
C ALA A 16 5.90 12.56 -6.60
N TRP A 17 4.75 12.39 -5.95
CA TRP A 17 4.29 13.32 -4.92
C TRP A 17 5.21 13.33 -3.69
N ALA A 18 5.63 12.16 -3.21
CA ALA A 18 6.51 12.04 -2.04
C ALA A 18 7.89 12.66 -2.32
N ASP A 19 8.46 12.37 -3.49
CA ASP A 19 9.72 12.96 -3.94
C ASP A 19 9.63 14.49 -4.10
N GLY A 20 8.49 14.99 -4.60
CA GLY A 20 8.24 16.44 -4.72
C GLY A 20 8.11 17.15 -3.36
N LEU A 21 7.65 16.47 -2.32
CA LEU A 21 7.56 17.03 -0.96
C LEU A 21 8.93 17.21 -0.31
N ALA A 22 9.87 16.30 -0.57
CA ALA A 22 11.24 16.46 -0.06
C ALA A 22 11.89 17.75 -0.58
N VAL A 23 11.57 18.14 -1.82
CA VAL A 23 12.08 19.37 -2.45
C VAL A 23 11.53 20.65 -1.80
N SER A 24 10.38 20.59 -1.12
CA SER A 24 9.78 21.76 -0.46
C SER A 24 10.32 22.03 0.95
N GLY A 25 11.32 21.24 1.41
CA GLY A 25 11.93 21.37 2.74
C GLY A 25 11.12 20.68 3.85
N ALA A 26 10.13 19.86 3.49
CA ALA A 26 9.36 19.06 4.44
C ALA A 26 10.09 17.74 4.75
N ASP A 27 10.62 17.62 5.97
CA ASP A 27 11.41 16.46 6.44
C ASP A 27 10.58 15.49 7.31
N LEU A 28 9.29 15.34 7.01
CA LEU A 28 8.43 14.40 7.75
C LEU A 28 8.41 13.03 7.06
N PRO A 29 8.59 11.92 7.80
CA PRO A 29 8.40 10.58 7.27
C PRO A 29 7.02 10.40 6.66
N ILE A 30 6.97 9.81 5.47
CA ILE A 30 5.76 9.57 4.69
C ILE A 30 5.40 8.09 4.79
N HIS A 31 4.17 7.81 5.21
CA HIS A 31 3.57 6.48 5.18
C HIS A 31 2.57 6.43 4.03
N LEU A 32 2.86 5.65 2.99
CA LEU A 32 1.96 5.53 1.85
C LEU A 32 0.81 4.57 2.16
N GLY A 33 -0.41 5.07 2.03
CA GLY A 33 -1.63 4.28 2.14
C GLY A 33 -1.75 3.24 1.03
N VAL A 34 -1.95 1.97 1.40
CA VAL A 34 -2.18 0.87 0.47
C VAL A 34 -3.39 0.06 0.91
N ALA A 35 -4.22 -0.36 -0.05
CA ALA A 35 -5.31 -1.29 0.25
C ALA A 35 -4.76 -2.71 0.38
N GLY A 36 -5.10 -3.40 1.47
CA GLY A 36 -4.87 -4.84 1.60
C GLY A 36 -5.72 -5.65 0.61
N PRO A 37 -5.54 -6.99 0.55
CA PRO A 37 -6.26 -7.84 -0.39
C PRO A 37 -7.78 -7.70 -0.22
N ALA A 38 -8.48 -7.37 -1.31
CA ALA A 38 -9.93 -7.15 -1.30
C ALA A 38 -10.53 -7.36 -2.70
N LYS A 39 -11.86 -7.55 -2.76
CA LYS A 39 -12.60 -7.54 -4.03
C LYS A 39 -12.53 -6.14 -4.65
N ILE A 40 -12.45 -6.07 -5.99
CA ILE A 40 -12.45 -4.78 -6.69
C ILE A 40 -13.68 -3.94 -6.33
N THR A 41 -14.86 -4.54 -6.19
CA THR A 41 -16.09 -3.85 -5.78
C THR A 41 -15.97 -3.18 -4.41
N THR A 42 -15.30 -3.82 -3.46
CA THR A 42 -15.00 -3.25 -2.14
C THR A 42 -14.06 -2.05 -2.27
N LEU A 43 -13.00 -2.16 -3.06
CA LEU A 43 -12.04 -1.08 -3.29
C LEU A 43 -12.69 0.12 -3.99
N LEU A 44 -13.56 -0.11 -4.98
CA LEU A 44 -14.34 0.94 -5.64
C LEU A 44 -15.26 1.68 -4.67
N LYS A 45 -15.96 0.94 -3.78
CA LYS A 45 -16.82 1.53 -2.76
C LYS A 45 -16.04 2.47 -1.84
N TYR A 46 -14.93 2.00 -1.27
CA TYR A 46 -14.13 2.83 -0.37
C TYR A 46 -13.48 4.00 -1.10
N ALA A 47 -13.06 3.80 -2.35
CA ALA A 47 -12.44 4.86 -3.11
C ALA A 47 -13.39 6.02 -3.42
N ALA A 48 -14.67 5.71 -3.66
CA ALA A 48 -15.72 6.72 -3.79
C ALA A 48 -15.93 7.49 -2.48
N LEU A 49 -15.97 6.80 -1.33
CA LEU A 49 -16.13 7.43 -0.01
C LEU A 49 -14.94 8.31 0.37
N CYS A 50 -13.73 7.91 0.00
CA CYS A 50 -12.50 8.64 0.31
C CYS A 50 -12.13 9.73 -0.72
N GLY A 51 -12.94 9.91 -1.78
CA GLY A 51 -12.70 10.94 -2.79
C GLY A 51 -11.49 10.71 -3.69
N VAL A 52 -10.99 9.47 -3.83
CA VAL A 52 -9.77 9.16 -4.63
C VAL A 52 -10.08 8.94 -6.12
N GLY A 53 -10.95 9.78 -6.70
CA GLY A 53 -11.50 9.62 -8.05
C GLY A 53 -10.48 9.53 -9.19
N ASN A 54 -9.38 10.30 -9.14
CA ASN A 54 -8.31 10.19 -10.13
C ASN A 54 -7.61 8.83 -10.09
N SER A 55 -7.52 8.24 -8.90
CA SER A 55 -6.96 6.92 -8.70
C SER A 55 -7.91 5.81 -9.20
N LEU A 56 -9.22 6.04 -9.13
CA LEU A 56 -10.23 5.13 -9.72
C LEU A 56 -10.12 5.06 -11.25
N ASN A 57 -9.86 6.18 -11.92
CA ASN A 57 -9.68 6.19 -13.37
C ASN A 57 -8.46 5.37 -13.81
N PHE A 58 -7.40 5.33 -13.00
CA PHE A 58 -6.26 4.46 -13.24
C PHE A 58 -6.66 2.97 -13.13
N LEU A 59 -7.40 2.60 -12.09
CA LEU A 59 -7.89 1.22 -11.92
C LEU A 59 -8.79 0.78 -13.08
N LYS A 60 -9.72 1.64 -13.53
CA LYS A 60 -10.61 1.37 -14.67
C LYS A 60 -9.84 1.03 -15.95
N LYS A 61 -8.70 1.68 -16.21
CA LYS A 61 -7.85 1.38 -17.37
C LYS A 61 -7.23 -0.03 -17.32
N ARG A 62 -7.06 -0.59 -16.12
CA ARG A 62 -6.52 -1.95 -15.90
C ARG A 62 -7.62 -3.02 -15.78
N SER A 63 -8.86 -2.65 -15.47
CA SER A 63 -9.97 -3.58 -15.18
C SER A 63 -11.03 -3.67 -16.29
N ALA A 64 -10.66 -3.46 -17.56
CA ALA A 64 -11.59 -3.29 -18.68
C ALA A 64 -12.55 -4.49 -18.98
N SER A 65 -12.51 -5.57 -18.20
CA SER A 65 -13.42 -6.73 -18.30
C SER A 65 -14.30 -6.86 -17.06
N LEU A 66 -15.59 -7.13 -17.26
CA LEU A 66 -16.54 -7.46 -16.18
C LEU A 66 -16.07 -8.66 -15.33
N ALA A 67 -15.32 -9.59 -15.92
CA ALA A 67 -14.73 -10.72 -15.19
C ALA A 67 -13.69 -10.27 -14.14
N ALA A 68 -12.98 -9.16 -14.38
CA ALA A 68 -12.03 -8.60 -13.42
C ALA A 68 -12.74 -8.06 -12.15
N LEU A 69 -14.00 -7.61 -12.25
CA LEU A 69 -14.73 -7.16 -11.06
C LEU A 69 -15.02 -8.27 -10.05
N ALA A 70 -15.03 -9.53 -10.51
CA ALA A 70 -15.18 -10.72 -9.68
C ALA A 70 -13.85 -11.20 -9.06
N THR A 71 -12.70 -10.70 -9.53
CA THR A 71 -11.39 -11.12 -9.02
C THR A 71 -10.96 -10.33 -7.79
N SER A 72 -10.16 -10.99 -6.95
CA SER A 72 -9.47 -10.32 -5.84
C SER A 72 -8.36 -9.45 -6.42
N HIS A 73 -8.29 -8.19 -6.02
CA HIS A 73 -7.18 -7.31 -6.38
C HIS A 73 -5.98 -7.64 -5.49
N SER A 74 -4.83 -7.85 -6.12
CA SER A 74 -3.56 -8.02 -5.39
C SER A 74 -2.96 -6.65 -5.06
N PRO A 75 -2.57 -6.39 -3.80
CA PRO A 75 -1.84 -5.18 -3.42
C PRO A 75 -0.51 -4.98 -4.17
N GLU A 76 0.08 -6.04 -4.71
CA GLU A 76 1.41 -6.01 -5.34
C GLU A 76 1.52 -5.05 -6.53
N SER A 77 0.41 -4.79 -7.22
CA SER A 77 0.39 -3.83 -8.34
C SER A 77 0.68 -2.38 -7.92
N PHE A 78 0.56 -2.10 -6.62
CA PHE A 78 0.89 -0.82 -5.99
C PHE A 78 2.14 -0.92 -5.12
N VAL A 79 2.32 -2.03 -4.37
CA VAL A 79 3.46 -2.24 -3.46
C VAL A 79 4.78 -2.44 -4.21
N GLY A 80 4.80 -3.29 -5.23
CA GLY A 80 6.03 -3.65 -5.94
C GLY A 80 6.78 -2.45 -6.54
N PRO A 81 6.11 -1.51 -7.23
CA PRO A 81 6.75 -0.29 -7.72
C PRO A 81 7.35 0.59 -6.61
N ILE A 82 6.68 0.70 -5.45
CA ILE A 82 7.18 1.48 -4.31
C ILE A 82 8.44 0.84 -3.73
N GLU A 83 8.44 -0.48 -3.54
CA GLU A 83 9.63 -1.19 -3.06
C GLU A 83 10.80 -1.09 -4.04
N HIS A 84 10.52 -1.14 -5.35
CA HIS A 84 11.55 -0.94 -6.37
C HIS A 84 12.13 0.47 -6.29
N HIS A 85 11.29 1.50 -6.14
CA HIS A 85 11.72 2.88 -5.93
C HIS A 85 12.58 3.03 -4.68
N LEU A 86 12.16 2.47 -3.54
CA LEU A 86 12.91 2.53 -2.28
C LEU A 86 14.29 1.85 -2.37
N ARG A 87 14.41 0.75 -3.11
CA ARG A 87 15.71 0.11 -3.36
C ARG A 87 16.62 0.98 -4.24
N ALA A 88 16.06 1.69 -5.21
CA ALA A 88 16.81 2.57 -6.09
C ALA A 88 17.15 3.92 -5.43
N LYS A 89 16.35 4.34 -4.45
CA LYS A 89 16.43 5.65 -3.79
C LYS A 89 16.26 5.53 -2.26
N PRO A 90 17.29 5.03 -1.55
CA PRO A 90 17.22 4.78 -0.10
C PRO A 90 16.97 6.03 0.75
N GLU A 91 17.29 7.21 0.24
CA GLU A 91 17.09 8.51 0.89
C GLU A 91 15.67 9.08 0.74
N SER A 92 14.74 8.34 0.11
CA SER A 92 13.35 8.76 -0.02
C SER A 92 12.69 9.01 1.35
N ALA A 93 11.84 10.03 1.43
CA ALA A 93 11.04 10.30 2.62
C ALA A 93 9.95 9.24 2.88
N ILE A 94 9.71 8.32 1.95
CA ILE A 94 8.78 7.20 2.12
C ILE A 94 9.39 6.20 3.12
N ALA A 95 8.84 6.17 4.34
CA ALA A 95 9.37 5.36 5.43
C ALA A 95 8.62 4.04 5.63
N GLN A 96 7.34 3.99 5.28
CA GLN A 96 6.51 2.81 5.53
C GLN A 96 5.30 2.73 4.60
N LEU A 97 4.74 1.54 4.45
CA LEU A 97 3.38 1.35 3.95
C LEU A 97 2.37 1.33 5.12
N HIS A 98 1.27 2.05 4.97
CA HIS A 98 0.12 1.99 5.87
C HIS A 98 -1.00 1.19 5.20
N VAL A 99 -1.28 -0.01 5.73
CA VAL A 99 -2.19 -0.95 5.08
C VAL A 99 -3.61 -0.79 5.60
N PHE A 100 -4.55 -0.49 4.71
CA PHE A 100 -5.99 -0.44 4.99
C PHE A 100 -6.62 -1.82 4.75
N PRO A 101 -7.15 -2.52 5.79
CA PRO A 101 -7.60 -3.91 5.69
C PRO A 101 -9.03 -4.04 5.14
N PHE A 102 -9.33 -3.43 3.98
CA PHE A 102 -10.70 -3.36 3.46
C PHE A 102 -11.35 -4.71 3.15
N GLY A 103 -10.55 -5.73 2.79
CA GLY A 103 -11.02 -7.11 2.58
C GLY A 103 -11.00 -7.98 3.84
N GLY A 104 -10.83 -7.37 5.01
CA GLY A 104 -10.83 -8.01 6.32
C GLY A 104 -9.43 -8.24 6.89
N ILE A 105 -9.31 -8.05 8.21
CA ILE A 105 -8.05 -8.13 8.96
C ILE A 105 -7.34 -9.46 8.73
N LYS A 106 -8.05 -10.60 8.76
CA LYS A 106 -7.45 -11.93 8.57
C LYS A 106 -6.75 -12.09 7.22
N ASN A 107 -7.37 -11.60 6.14
CA ASN A 107 -6.79 -11.69 4.80
C ASN A 107 -5.57 -10.78 4.66
N THR A 108 -5.66 -9.57 5.22
CA THR A 108 -4.54 -8.62 5.24
C THR A 108 -3.36 -9.12 6.07
N ALA A 109 -3.62 -9.65 7.27
CA ALA A 109 -2.58 -10.21 8.13
C ALA A 109 -1.86 -11.38 7.45
N ARG A 110 -2.62 -12.33 6.89
CA ARG A 110 -2.06 -13.44 6.11
C ARG A 110 -1.16 -12.95 4.97
N TRP A 111 -1.62 -12.00 4.17
CA TRP A 111 -0.82 -11.42 3.09
C TRP A 111 0.48 -10.75 3.60
N LEU A 112 0.44 -10.10 4.77
CA LEU A 112 1.63 -9.50 5.37
C LEU A 112 2.62 -10.56 5.87
N TYR A 113 2.16 -11.66 6.44
CA TYR A 113 3.00 -12.80 6.83
C TYR A 113 3.59 -13.53 5.61
N GLU A 114 2.78 -13.83 4.60
CA GLU A 114 3.24 -14.50 3.37
C GLU A 114 4.32 -13.70 2.64
N ARG A 115 4.26 -12.36 2.73
CA ARG A 115 5.29 -11.46 2.20
C ARG A 115 6.52 -11.31 3.09
N GLY A 116 6.51 -11.88 4.30
CA GLY A 116 7.54 -11.65 5.32
C GLY A 116 7.58 -10.21 5.86
N SER A 117 6.55 -9.39 5.59
CA SER A 117 6.43 -8.04 6.14
C SER A 117 6.11 -8.06 7.63
N TRP A 118 5.36 -9.07 8.07
CA TRP A 118 5.20 -9.41 9.48
C TRP A 118 5.92 -10.73 9.74
N GLN A 119 6.60 -10.80 10.87
CA GLN A 119 7.28 -12.00 11.35
C GLN A 119 6.62 -12.40 12.67
N ASP A 120 6.61 -13.69 12.98
CA ASP A 120 6.11 -14.17 14.27
C ASP A 120 6.99 -13.57 15.38
N LEU A 121 6.37 -12.78 16.26
CA LEU A 121 7.05 -12.15 17.41
C LEU A 121 7.63 -13.19 18.40
N GLU A 122 7.24 -14.46 18.28
CA GLU A 122 7.65 -15.55 19.19
C GLU A 122 9.01 -16.18 18.86
N ALA A 123 9.64 -15.82 17.73
CA ALA A 123 10.94 -16.38 17.35
C ALA A 123 12.14 -15.72 18.08
N ASP A 124 11.96 -14.56 18.71
CA ASP A 124 13.06 -13.76 19.28
C ASP A 124 13.24 -13.96 20.81
N ASP A 125 12.26 -14.55 21.51
CA ASP A 125 12.26 -14.63 23.00
C ASP A 125 12.64 -16.02 23.56
N ARG A 126 12.74 -17.07 22.73
CA ARG A 126 13.10 -18.43 23.21
C ARG A 126 14.57 -18.79 23.10
N SER A 127 15.40 -17.93 22.52
CA SER A 127 16.86 -18.11 22.41
C SER A 127 17.63 -17.57 23.63
N SER A 128 16.96 -16.85 24.54
CA SER A 128 17.57 -16.22 25.72
C SER A 128 17.34 -17.00 27.02
N ILE A 129 16.70 -18.17 26.95
CA ILE A 129 16.48 -19.08 28.08
C ILE A 129 16.90 -20.49 27.65
N ALA A 130 18.20 -20.69 27.47
CA ALA A 130 18.86 -21.99 27.41
C ALA A 130 20.26 -21.87 27.99
#